data_AF-A0A3A4VIX0-F1
#
_entry.id   AF-A0A3A4VIX0-F1
#
_cell.length_a   1.000
_cell.length_b   1.000
_cell.length_c   1.000
_cell.angle_alpha   90.00
_cell.angle_beta   90.00
_cell.angle_gamma   90.00
#
_symmetry.space_group_name_H-M   'P 1'
#
loop_
_entity.id
_entity.type
_entity.pdbx_description
1 polymer ?
#
loop_
_entity_poly.entity_id
_entity_poly.type
_entity_poly.pdbx_seq_one_letter_code
_entity_poly.pdbx_strand_id
1 'polypeptide(L)'
;MKEQERRSLNNFMQIGLVGFTMLGFLLTSLKLPQYGVISNLISEVFWVYSTYKAWKEANQIGMFVNTLIVTAILIFGVINYWL
;
A
#
# COMPACT_ATOMS: atom_id res chain seq x y z
N MET A 1 16.15 -18.08 -2.78
CA MET A 1 16.42 -16.66 -2.46
C MET A 1 17.44 -16.63 -1.34
N LYS A 2 18.51 -15.85 -1.44
CA LYS A 2 19.51 -15.78 -0.36
C LYS A 2 18.92 -14.99 0.82
N GLU A 3 19.27 -15.32 2.06
CA GLU A 3 18.70 -14.65 3.26
C GLU A 3 18.87 -13.11 3.22
N GLN A 4 20.03 -12.66 2.71
CA GLN A 4 20.32 -11.24 2.50
C GLN A 4 19.35 -10.57 1.51
N GLU A 5 18.98 -11.27 0.44
CA GLU A 5 18.07 -10.78 -0.60
C GLU A 5 16.64 -10.64 -0.04
N ARG A 6 16.18 -11.60 0.77
CA ARG A 6 14.90 -11.53 1.49
C ARG A 6 14.85 -10.34 2.45
N ARG A 7 15.95 -10.07 3.17
CA ARG A 7 16.06 -8.91 4.06
C ARG A 7 16.01 -7.59 3.29
N SER A 8 16.74 -7.48 2.18
CA SER A 8 16.73 -6.29 1.33
C SER A 8 15.34 -6.00 0.77
N LEU A 9 14.64 -7.04 0.28
CA LEU A 9 13.28 -6.92 -0.23
C LEU A 9 12.31 -6.45 0.88
N ASN A 10 12.38 -7.04 2.07
CA ASN A 10 11.54 -6.62 3.20
C ASN A 10 11.76 -5.14 3.55
N ASN A 11 13.02 -4.68 3.58
CA ASN A 11 13.33 -3.29 3.90
C ASN A 11 12.79 -2.34 2.83
N PHE A 12 12.98 -2.67 1.55
CA PHE A 12 12.42 -1.90 0.43
C PHE A 12 10.90 -1.81 0.53
N MET A 13 10.24 -2.92 0.82
CA MET A 13 8.78 -2.98 0.95
C MET A 13 8.27 -2.12 2.10
N GLN A 14 8.94 -2.15 3.26
CA GLN A 14 8.55 -1.34 4.42
C GLN A 14 8.79 0.16 4.20
N ILE A 15 9.92 0.53 3.60
CA ILE A 15 10.21 1.95 3.29
C ILE A 15 9.20 2.49 2.29
N GLY A 16 8.90 1.72 1.23
CA GLY A 16 7.87 2.10 0.26
C GLY A 16 6.49 2.25 0.89
N LEU A 17 6.08 1.29 1.71
CA LEU A 17 4.80 1.33 2.44
C LEU A 17 4.66 2.61 3.27
N VAL A 18 5.65 2.90 4.12
CA VAL A 18 5.62 4.08 4.98
C VAL A 18 5.68 5.36 4.15
N GLY A 19 6.58 5.43 3.18
CA GLY A 19 6.79 6.61 2.34
C GLY A 19 5.54 7.00 1.56
N PHE A 20 4.94 6.06 0.82
CA PHE A 20 3.76 6.35 0.00
C PHE A 20 2.49 6.57 0.83
N THR A 21 2.34 5.91 1.97
CA THR A 21 1.23 6.15 2.90
C THR A 21 1.33 7.57 3.50
N MET A 22 2.51 7.95 3.99
CA MET A 22 2.73 9.30 4.52
C MET A 22 2.54 10.38 3.45
N LEU A 23 3.07 10.15 2.24
CA LEU A 23 2.88 11.07 1.12
C LEU A 23 1.40 11.20 0.74
N GLY A 24 0.64 10.10 0.76
CA GLY A 24 -0.80 10.12 0.50
C GLY A 24 -1.57 10.96 1.50
N PHE A 25 -1.27 10.82 2.80
CA PHE A 25 -1.84 11.68 3.84
C PHE A 25 -1.42 13.14 3.69
N LEU A 26 -0.14 13.40 3.40
CA LEU A 26 0.39 14.74 3.20
C LEU A 26 -0.34 15.45 2.06
N LEU A 27 -0.41 14.84 0.87
CA LEU A 27 -1.06 15.43 -0.29
C LEU A 27 -2.56 15.68 -0.06
N THR A 28 -3.24 14.73 0.59
CA THR A 28 -4.64 14.91 0.99
C THR A 28 -4.80 16.11 1.93
N SER A 29 -3.92 16.25 2.92
CA SER A 29 -3.95 17.38 3.87
C SER A 29 -3.63 18.73 3.22
N LEU A 30 -2.81 18.75 2.16
CA LEU A 30 -2.46 19.93 1.38
C LEU A 30 -3.55 20.34 0.37
N LYS A 31 -4.75 19.75 0.46
CA LYS A 31 -5.87 19.96 -0.49
C LYS A 31 -5.52 19.54 -1.92
N LEU A 32 -4.68 18.53 -2.05
CA LEU A 32 -4.33 17.86 -3.30
C LEU A 32 -4.81 16.40 -3.28
N PRO A 33 -6.12 16.15 -3.02
CA PRO A 33 -6.63 14.81 -2.72
C PRO A 33 -6.49 13.85 -3.91
N GLN A 34 -6.55 14.34 -5.14
CA GLN A 34 -6.32 13.51 -6.32
C GLN A 34 -4.93 12.85 -6.24
N TYR A 35 -3.86 13.64 -6.08
CA TYR A 35 -2.51 13.09 -5.95
C TYR A 35 -2.33 12.25 -4.67
N GLY A 36 -3.06 12.57 -3.59
CA GLY A 36 -3.10 11.76 -2.37
C GLY A 36 -3.67 10.37 -2.60
N VAL A 37 -4.76 10.25 -3.36
CA VAL A 37 -5.38 8.96 -3.73
C VAL A 37 -4.44 8.14 -4.62
N ILE A 38 -3.74 8.75 -5.59
CA ILE A 38 -2.72 8.05 -6.39
C ILE A 38 -1.58 7.54 -5.49
N SER A 39 -1.05 8.38 -4.60
CA SER A 39 0.03 7.97 -3.70
C SER A 39 -0.39 6.82 -2.79
N ASN A 40 -1.62 6.87 -2.25
CA ASN A 40 -2.17 5.77 -1.46
C ASN A 40 -2.37 4.51 -2.32
N LEU A 41 -2.82 4.62 -3.57
CA LEU A 41 -2.93 3.46 -4.46
C LEU A 41 -1.58 2.81 -4.75
N ILE A 42 -0.51 3.60 -4.91
CA ILE A 42 0.85 3.07 -5.03
C ILE A 42 1.26 2.38 -3.72
N SER A 43 0.89 2.93 -2.55
CA SER A 43 1.15 2.33 -1.25
C SER A 43 0.57 0.90 -1.13
N GLU A 44 -0.57 0.65 -1.79
CA GLU A 44 -1.25 -0.65 -1.74
C GLU A 44 -0.40 -1.79 -2.32
N VAL A 45 0.50 -1.52 -3.27
CA VAL A 45 1.44 -2.54 -3.78
C VAL A 45 2.30 -3.11 -2.64
N PHE A 46 2.74 -2.24 -1.75
CA PHE A 46 3.54 -2.63 -0.59
C PHE A 46 2.68 -3.26 0.51
N TRP A 47 1.46 -2.76 0.70
CA TRP A 47 0.50 -3.38 1.63
C TRP A 47 0.15 -4.80 1.21
N VAL A 48 -0.15 -5.05 -0.07
CA VAL A 48 -0.47 -6.40 -0.59
C VAL A 48 0.66 -7.38 -0.31
N TYR A 49 1.92 -6.97 -0.55
CA TYR A 49 3.08 -7.79 -0.19
C TYR A 49 3.15 -8.07 1.31
N SER A 50 3.05 -7.02 2.13
CA SER A 50 3.19 -7.10 3.59
C SER A 50 2.10 -7.97 4.21
N THR A 51 0.84 -7.78 3.81
CA THR A 51 -0.30 -8.50 4.37
C THR A 51 -0.41 -9.91 3.82
N TYR A 52 0.03 -10.18 2.59
CA TYR A 52 0.20 -11.55 2.10
C TYR A 52 1.21 -12.32 2.95
N LYS A 53 2.37 -11.70 3.23
CA LYS A 53 3.39 -12.30 4.09
C LYS A 53 2.85 -12.54 5.52
N ALA A 54 2.15 -11.56 6.10
CA ALA A 54 1.53 -11.69 7.42
C ALA A 54 0.46 -12.79 7.46
N TRP A 55 -0.29 -12.99 6.37
CA TRP A 55 -1.20 -14.12 6.25
C TRP A 55 -0.43 -15.45 6.28
N LYS A 56 0.67 -15.58 5.53
CA LYS A 56 1.45 -16.83 5.50
C LYS A 56 2.21 -17.12 6.78
N GLU A 57 2.72 -16.09 7.46
CA GLU A 57 3.58 -16.25 8.63
C GLU A 57 2.81 -16.19 9.97
N ALA A 58 1.69 -15.48 10.03
CA ALA A 58 0.93 -15.24 11.27
C ALA A 58 -0.59 -15.50 11.13
N ASN A 59 -1.03 -16.11 10.02
CA ASN A 59 -2.43 -16.43 9.73
C ASN A 59 -3.39 -15.21 9.76
N GLN A 60 -2.88 -14.01 9.53
CA GLN A 60 -3.65 -12.76 9.53
C GLN A 60 -4.39 -12.52 8.20
N ILE A 61 -5.28 -13.44 7.83
CA ILE A 61 -6.00 -13.37 6.54
C ILE A 61 -6.90 -12.13 6.41
N GLY A 62 -7.51 -11.68 7.51
CA GLY A 62 -8.42 -10.52 7.50
C GLY A 62 -7.73 -9.24 7.04
N MET A 63 -6.44 -9.06 7.38
CA MET A 63 -5.68 -7.89 6.95
C MET A 63 -5.40 -7.93 5.45
N PHE A 64 -5.11 -9.11 4.91
CA PHE A 64 -4.92 -9.29 3.46
C PHE A 64 -6.21 -8.99 2.68
N VAL A 65 -7.36 -9.52 3.12
CA VAL A 65 -8.65 -9.22 2.48
C VAL A 65 -8.99 -7.73 2.56
N ASN A 66 -8.77 -7.10 3.72
CA ASN A 66 -8.99 -5.67 3.88
C ASN A 66 -8.14 -4.85 2.90
N THR A 67 -6.86 -5.19 2.72
CA THR A 67 -5.99 -4.55 1.72
C THR A 67 -6.58 -4.66 0.31
N LEU A 68 -7.05 -5.84 -0.12
CA LEU A 68 -7.65 -5.98 -1.46
C LEU A 68 -8.89 -5.09 -1.65
N ILE A 69 -9.71 -4.94 -0.60
CA ILE A 69 -10.89 -4.06 -0.62
C ILE A 69 -10.45 -2.59 -0.69
N VAL A 70 -9.49 -2.17 0.12
CA VAL A 70 -8.95 -0.79 0.09
C VAL A 70 -8.33 -0.47 -1.26
N THR A 71 -7.58 -1.41 -1.84
CA THR A 71 -7.05 -1.29 -3.20
C THR A 71 -8.16 -1.02 -4.22
N ALA A 72 -9.27 -1.78 -4.18
CA ALA A 72 -10.41 -1.56 -5.08
C ALA A 72 -11.06 -0.18 -4.88
N ILE A 73 -11.20 0.27 -3.64
CA ILE A 73 -11.72 1.61 -3.30
C ILE A 73 -10.81 2.70 -3.86
N LEU A 74 -9.49 2.57 -3.73
CA LEU A 74 -8.54 3.55 -4.23
C LEU A 74 -8.49 3.59 -5.76
N ILE A 75 -8.60 2.43 -6.43
CA ILE A 75 -8.78 2.37 -7.89
C ILE A 75 -10.04 3.15 -8.31
N PHE A 76 -11.17 2.90 -7.63
CA PHE A 76 -12.40 3.65 -7.90
C PHE A 76 -12.23 5.15 -7.64
N GLY A 77 -11.53 5.53 -6.57
CA GLY A 77 -11.18 6.92 -6.29
C GLY A 77 -10.36 7.56 -7.40
N VAL A 78 -9.35 6.87 -7.94
CA VAL A 78 -8.57 7.35 -9.09
C VAL A 78 -9.43 7.46 -10.34
N ILE A 79 -10.36 6.55 -10.58
CA ILE A 79 -11.28 6.70 -11.71
C ILE A 79 -12.13 7.96 -11.52
N ASN A 80 -12.73 8.14 -10.34
CA ASN A 80 -13.68 9.22 -10.08
C ASN A 80 -13.07 10.63 -10.11
N TYR A 81 -11.78 10.79 -9.82
CA TYR A 81 -11.12 12.10 -9.89
C TYR A 81 -10.68 12.50 -11.31
N TRP A 82 -10.57 11.55 -12.25
CA TRP A 82 -9.97 11.79 -13.58
C TRP A 82 -10.86 11.42 -14.78
N LEU A 83 -11.93 10.65 -14.59
CA LEU A 83 -12.93 10.28 -15.60
C LEU A 83 -14.29 10.81 -15.18
#